data_AF-A0A414Y5H8-F1
#
_entry.id   AF-A0A414Y5H8-F1
#
_cell.length_a   1.000
_cell.length_b   1.000
_cell.length_c   1.000
_cell.angle_alpha   90.00
_cell.angle_beta   90.00
_cell.angle_gamma   90.00
#
_symmetry.space_group_name_H-M   'P 1'
#
loop_
_entity.id
_entity.type
_entity.pdbx_description
1 polymer ?
#
loop_
_entity_poly.entity_id
_entity_poly.type
_entity_poly.pdbx_seq_one_letter_code
_entity_poly.pdbx_strand_id
1 'polypeptide(L)'
;MIYKIVQGNSFKLHILVRKMDVSKEFQRLVDFDMNLATDIRVELSGCFCNTISVPVQVAGIQGNVLICDIPSTLDYGNYNVRVSWKYDGSEMVSIERNLLRIVEHNSMSNVPIGITEGEHTGLFNLRYYIVTENQSTCPISFIVDNAKFSYTINGETQIVESQENFVINGTISNGKKLEAQFMPIEGFSIGQVKVIMDGKDVTAEYYNSNTHKVFIPAVSGYVTITASGTVKASYYGASSAKNMSELNMEDLTLMEGTLVGQTLTITTTEEKPYIWFASRQPLIFNQCGFEASMNTTKLGDLYYYWSDELVAGDDNEYQIKLKE
;
A
#
# COMPACT_ATOMS: atom_id res chain seq x y z
N MET A 1 -23.93 17.59 -9.91
CA MET A 1 -24.31 17.47 -8.48
C MET A 1 -23.82 18.72 -7.77
N ILE A 2 -24.50 19.23 -6.73
CA ILE A 2 -24.05 20.42 -5.97
C ILE A 2 -24.00 20.05 -4.48
N TYR A 3 -22.85 20.22 -3.83
CA TYR A 3 -22.74 20.01 -2.38
C TYR A 3 -23.34 21.20 -1.64
N LYS A 4 -24.43 20.98 -0.92
CA LYS A 4 -25.05 21.99 -0.04
C LYS A 4 -24.46 21.89 1.35
N ILE A 5 -23.90 22.99 1.85
CA ILE A 5 -23.14 23.03 3.10
C ILE A 5 -23.66 24.18 3.94
N VAL A 6 -23.94 23.89 5.22
CA VAL A 6 -24.43 24.91 6.14
C VAL A 6 -23.26 25.81 6.56
N GLN A 7 -23.46 27.13 6.50
CA GLN A 7 -22.46 28.13 6.86
C GLN A 7 -21.93 27.90 8.29
N GLY A 8 -20.64 28.18 8.50
CA GLY A 8 -19.97 27.96 9.79
C GLY A 8 -19.35 26.56 9.94
N ASN A 9 -19.64 25.62 9.05
CA ASN A 9 -18.95 24.32 9.03
C ASN A 9 -17.67 24.40 8.21
N SER A 10 -16.57 23.91 8.79
CA SER A 10 -15.38 23.53 8.03
C SER A 10 -15.58 22.16 7.40
N PHE A 11 -15.03 21.95 6.21
CA PHE A 11 -15.08 20.65 5.53
C PHE A 11 -13.88 20.46 4.62
N LYS A 12 -13.57 19.19 4.34
CA LYS A 12 -12.50 18.82 3.41
C LYS A 12 -13.09 18.42 2.07
N LEU A 13 -12.62 19.09 1.02
CA LEU A 13 -12.90 18.69 -0.35
C LEU A 13 -11.73 17.85 -0.86
N HIS A 14 -12.03 16.62 -1.24
CA HIS A 14 -11.06 15.71 -1.83
C HIS A 14 -11.21 15.72 -3.35
N ILE A 15 -10.08 15.79 -4.04
CA ILE A 15 -10.01 15.86 -5.50
C ILE A 15 -9.07 14.74 -5.97
N LEU A 16 -9.64 13.66 -6.47
CA LEU A 16 -8.90 12.56 -7.09
C LEU A 16 -8.49 12.96 -8.50
N VAL A 17 -7.19 12.87 -8.80
CA VAL A 17 -6.61 13.21 -10.10
C VAL A 17 -6.16 11.93 -10.82
N ARG A 18 -6.69 11.73 -12.02
CA ARG A 18 -6.35 10.59 -12.88
C ARG A 18 -5.90 11.07 -14.25
N LYS A 19 -4.92 10.40 -14.83
CA LYS A 19 -4.41 10.68 -16.17
C LYS A 19 -4.83 9.55 -17.11
N MET A 20 -5.26 9.91 -18.32
CA MET A 20 -5.52 8.96 -19.38
C MET A 20 -4.19 8.46 -19.94
N ASP A 21 -3.92 7.18 -19.73
CA ASP A 21 -2.82 6.47 -20.34
C ASP A 21 -3.28 5.96 -21.71
N VAL A 22 -2.69 6.52 -22.76
CA VAL A 22 -3.03 6.23 -24.16
C VAL A 22 -1.83 5.51 -24.77
N SER A 23 -1.93 4.18 -24.85
CA SER A 23 -0.99 3.36 -25.62
C SER A 23 -1.64 2.92 -26.94
N LYS A 24 -0.85 2.32 -27.84
CA LYS A 24 -1.39 1.75 -29.09
C LYS A 24 -2.40 0.62 -28.84
N GLU A 25 -2.39 0.01 -27.65
CA GLU A 25 -3.14 -1.23 -27.36
C GLU A 25 -4.29 -1.00 -26.36
N PHE A 26 -4.23 0.01 -25.48
CA PHE A 26 -5.29 0.28 -24.50
C PHE A 26 -5.42 1.79 -24.19
N GLN A 27 -6.65 2.21 -23.86
CA GLN A 27 -6.94 3.49 -23.23
C GLN A 27 -7.50 3.22 -21.83
N ARG A 28 -6.79 3.66 -20.78
CA ARG A 28 -7.25 3.51 -19.39
C ARG A 28 -6.96 4.75 -18.58
N LEU A 29 -7.82 5.04 -17.61
CA LEU A 29 -7.54 6.04 -16.58
C LEU A 29 -6.66 5.40 -15.51
N VAL A 30 -5.52 6.02 -15.24
CA VAL A 30 -4.59 5.63 -14.18
C VAL A 30 -4.50 6.76 -13.18
N ASP A 31 -4.44 6.41 -11.90
CA ASP A 31 -4.21 7.36 -10.83
C ASP A 31 -2.89 8.11 -11.06
N PHE A 32 -2.92 9.44 -10.94
CA PHE A 32 -1.78 10.29 -11.25
C PHE A 32 -1.12 10.80 -9.98
N ASP A 33 0.19 10.57 -9.83
CA ASP A 33 0.96 11.07 -8.69
C ASP A 33 1.16 12.59 -8.76
N MET A 34 0.40 13.32 -7.94
CA MET A 34 0.47 14.78 -7.85
C MET A 34 1.76 15.27 -7.19
N ASN A 35 2.60 14.40 -6.60
CA ASN A 35 3.94 14.82 -6.15
C ASN A 35 4.87 15.14 -7.33
N LEU A 36 4.54 14.68 -8.54
CA LEU A 36 5.25 15.04 -9.78
C LEU A 36 4.80 16.41 -10.32
N ALA A 37 3.73 17.00 -9.78
CA ALA A 37 3.24 18.30 -10.16
C ALA A 37 3.84 19.41 -9.29
N THR A 38 3.93 20.62 -9.86
CA THR A 38 4.39 21.82 -9.16
C THR A 38 3.34 22.92 -9.23
N ASP A 39 3.49 23.98 -8.42
CA ASP A 39 2.57 25.12 -8.39
C ASP A 39 1.08 24.74 -8.22
N ILE A 40 0.81 23.71 -7.41
CA ILE A 40 -0.56 23.24 -7.15
C ILE A 40 -1.33 24.32 -6.40
N ARG A 41 -2.48 24.73 -6.94
CA ARG A 41 -3.39 25.72 -6.34
C ARG A 41 -4.83 25.28 -6.48
N VAL A 42 -5.58 25.41 -5.40
CA VAL A 42 -7.04 25.29 -5.39
C VAL A 42 -7.64 26.61 -4.94
N GLU A 43 -8.63 27.07 -5.69
CA GLU A 43 -9.23 28.39 -5.51
C GLU A 43 -10.76 28.27 -5.58
N LEU A 44 -11.44 29.04 -4.74
CA LEU A 44 -12.88 29.19 -4.77
C LEU A 44 -13.24 30.56 -5.36
N SER A 45 -14.20 30.57 -6.28
CA SER A 45 -14.79 31.80 -6.79
C SER A 45 -16.31 31.74 -6.63
N GLY A 46 -16.87 32.60 -5.79
CA GLY A 46 -18.32 32.77 -5.68
C GLY A 46 -18.83 33.82 -6.67
N CYS A 47 -20.15 33.98 -6.75
CA CYS A 47 -20.78 34.92 -7.68
C CYS A 47 -20.45 36.40 -7.40
N PHE A 48 -20.01 36.74 -6.17
CA PHE A 48 -19.83 38.14 -5.72
C PHE A 48 -18.54 38.37 -4.91
N CYS A 49 -17.67 37.37 -4.78
CA CYS A 49 -16.46 37.47 -3.97
C CYS A 49 -15.18 37.36 -4.79
N ASN A 50 -14.10 37.97 -4.28
CA ASN A 50 -12.75 37.76 -4.79
C ASN A 50 -12.37 36.28 -4.67
N THR A 51 -11.48 35.83 -5.55
CA THR A 51 -10.93 34.48 -5.49
C THR A 51 -10.33 34.18 -4.12
N ILE A 52 -10.75 33.08 -3.51
CA ILE A 52 -10.26 32.62 -2.20
C ILE A 52 -9.30 31.46 -2.44
N SER A 53 -8.04 31.62 -2.03
CA SER A 53 -7.07 30.52 -2.09
C SER A 53 -7.35 29.53 -0.95
N VAL A 54 -7.39 28.24 -1.30
CA VAL A 54 -7.64 27.15 -0.37
C VAL A 54 -6.31 26.44 -0.07
N PRO A 55 -5.99 26.17 1.20
CA PRO A 55 -4.87 25.31 1.55
C PRO A 55 -5.04 23.91 0.94
N VAL A 56 -3.96 23.38 0.35
CA VAL A 56 -3.98 22.07 -0.33
C VAL A 56 -2.86 21.19 0.19
N GLN A 57 -3.20 19.93 0.45
CA GLN A 57 -2.25 18.85 0.72
C GLN A 57 -2.37 17.77 -0.35
N VAL A 58 -1.23 17.26 -0.83
CA VAL A 58 -1.19 16.04 -1.66
C VAL A 58 -1.23 14.80 -0.75
N ALA A 59 -2.12 13.86 -1.06
CA ALA A 59 -2.37 12.65 -0.30
C ALA A 59 -2.77 11.47 -1.23
N GLY A 60 -3.15 10.33 -0.64
CA GLY A 60 -3.47 9.10 -1.36
C GLY A 60 -2.27 8.16 -1.51
N ILE A 61 -2.53 6.87 -1.74
CA ILE A 61 -1.50 5.80 -1.80
C ILE A 61 -0.42 6.14 -2.84
N GLN A 62 -0.83 6.70 -3.97
CA GLN A 62 0.06 7.11 -5.07
C GLN A 62 0.24 8.64 -5.14
N GLY A 63 -0.11 9.39 -4.09
CA GLY A 63 -0.08 10.86 -4.14
C GLY A 63 -1.13 11.46 -5.08
N ASN A 64 -2.22 10.76 -5.35
CA ASN A 64 -3.19 11.08 -6.40
C ASN A 64 -4.42 11.88 -5.94
N VAL A 65 -4.47 12.29 -4.68
CA VAL A 65 -5.60 13.02 -4.10
C VAL A 65 -5.14 14.36 -3.56
N LEU A 66 -5.80 15.45 -3.95
CA LEU A 66 -5.66 16.75 -3.30
C LEU A 66 -6.71 16.87 -2.21
N ILE A 67 -6.27 17.14 -0.98
CA ILE A 67 -7.14 17.44 0.16
C ILE A 67 -7.13 18.94 0.36
N CYS A 68 -8.30 19.55 0.24
CA CYS A 68 -8.48 20.99 0.29
C CYS A 68 -9.28 21.37 1.53
N ASP A 69 -8.70 22.18 2.41
CA ASP A 69 -9.33 22.61 3.65
C ASP A 69 -10.21 23.85 3.40
N ILE A 70 -11.51 23.63 3.24
CA ILE A 70 -12.45 24.70 2.89
C ILE A 70 -12.82 25.49 4.15
N PRO A 71 -12.61 26.83 4.16
CA PRO A 71 -12.86 27.64 5.34
C PRO A 71 -14.35 27.69 5.72
N SER A 72 -14.62 27.74 7.02
CA SER A 72 -15.99 27.89 7.56
C SER A 72 -16.57 29.29 7.40
N THR A 73 -15.74 30.27 7.05
CA THR A 73 -16.08 31.69 6.95
C THR A 73 -16.63 32.10 5.58
N LEU A 74 -17.02 31.13 4.74
CA LEU A 74 -17.59 31.42 3.43
C LEU A 74 -18.98 32.05 3.56
N ASP A 75 -19.23 33.08 2.76
CA ASP A 75 -20.54 33.72 2.65
C ASP A 75 -21.54 32.82 1.92
N TYR A 76 -22.84 33.11 2.09
CA TYR A 76 -23.89 32.42 1.37
C TYR A 76 -23.75 32.58 -0.15
N GLY A 77 -23.88 31.48 -0.88
CA GLY A 77 -23.81 31.51 -2.34
C GLY A 77 -23.31 30.22 -2.96
N ASN A 78 -23.29 30.20 -4.29
CA ASN A 78 -22.65 29.14 -5.05
C ASN A 78 -21.17 29.48 -5.25
N TYR A 79 -20.31 28.47 -5.14
CA TYR A 79 -18.88 28.57 -5.36
C TYR A 79 -18.46 27.60 -6.45
N ASN A 80 -17.65 28.11 -7.37
CA ASN A 80 -16.91 27.31 -8.32
C ASN A 80 -15.60 26.89 -7.66
N VAL A 81 -15.09 25.71 -8.05
CA VAL A 81 -13.78 25.21 -7.61
C VAL A 81 -12.85 25.23 -8.81
N ARG A 82 -11.78 26.02 -8.73
CA ARG A 82 -10.69 26.06 -9.71
C ARG A 82 -9.52 25.29 -9.15
N VAL A 83 -9.03 24.32 -9.90
CA VAL A 83 -7.84 23.52 -9.58
C VAL A 83 -6.80 23.77 -10.66
N SER A 84 -5.58 24.11 -10.28
CA SER A 84 -4.49 24.34 -11.23
C SER A 84 -3.17 23.77 -10.73
N TRP A 85 -2.33 23.28 -11.66
CA TRP A 85 -0.99 22.76 -11.38
C TRP A 85 -0.14 22.79 -12.64
N LYS A 86 1.18 22.66 -12.51
CA LYS A 86 2.11 22.49 -13.61
C LYS A 86 2.67 21.08 -13.66
N TYR A 87 2.71 20.51 -14.86
CA TYR A 87 3.28 19.20 -15.12
C TYR A 87 3.83 19.15 -16.56
N ASP A 88 5.04 18.62 -16.73
CA ASP A 88 5.71 18.46 -18.02
C ASP A 88 5.75 19.76 -18.86
N GLY A 89 6.14 20.87 -18.23
CA GLY A 89 6.23 22.19 -18.85
C GLY A 89 4.88 22.86 -19.18
N SER A 90 3.75 22.18 -18.93
CA SER A 90 2.41 22.65 -19.25
C SER A 90 1.63 23.03 -18.00
N GLU A 91 0.83 24.10 -18.09
CA GLU A 91 -0.12 24.48 -17.04
C GLU A 91 -1.46 23.74 -17.28
N MET A 92 -1.94 23.08 -16.23
CA MET A 92 -3.23 22.40 -16.22
C MET A 92 -4.18 23.20 -15.35
N VAL A 93 -5.40 23.45 -15.84
CA VAL A 93 -6.45 24.18 -15.13
C VAL A 93 -7.80 23.52 -15.37
N SER A 94 -8.47 23.14 -14.28
CA SER A 94 -9.86 22.65 -14.26
C SER A 94 -10.73 23.63 -13.47
N ILE A 95 -11.96 23.89 -13.92
CA ILE A 95 -12.91 24.78 -13.25
C ILE A 95 -14.28 24.13 -13.17
N GLU A 96 -14.67 23.69 -11.97
CA GLU A 96 -16.02 23.16 -11.74
C GLU A 96 -16.98 24.25 -11.32
N ARG A 97 -18.01 24.46 -12.14
CA ARG A 97 -19.02 25.49 -11.87
C ARG A 97 -20.07 25.00 -10.88
N ASN A 98 -20.36 25.83 -9.88
CA ASN A 98 -21.40 25.61 -8.88
C ASN A 98 -21.24 24.26 -8.14
N LEU A 99 -20.02 23.79 -7.90
CA LEU A 99 -19.78 22.54 -7.21
C LEU A 99 -20.24 22.60 -5.75
N LEU A 100 -20.08 23.75 -5.10
CA LEU A 100 -20.41 23.99 -3.70
C LEU A 100 -21.50 25.07 -3.59
N ARG A 101 -22.40 24.92 -2.62
CA ARG A 101 -23.38 25.94 -2.25
C ARG A 101 -23.45 26.09 -0.73
N ILE A 102 -23.08 27.27 -0.24
CA ILE A 102 -23.20 27.64 1.17
C ILE A 102 -24.60 28.17 1.44
N VAL A 103 -25.27 27.59 2.44
CA VAL A 103 -26.66 27.89 2.80
C VAL A 103 -26.80 28.14 4.30
N GLU A 104 -27.81 28.91 4.69
CA GLU A 104 -28.15 29.15 6.10
C GLU A 104 -28.71 27.90 6.77
N HIS A 105 -29.51 27.13 6.04
CA HIS A 105 -30.13 25.90 6.52
C HIS A 105 -30.15 24.85 5.41
N ASN A 106 -29.91 23.59 5.77
CA ASN A 106 -30.07 22.45 4.87
C ASN A 106 -31.03 21.44 5.49
N SER A 107 -32.26 21.35 4.95
CA SER A 107 -33.31 20.46 5.44
C SER A 107 -33.09 18.98 5.08
N MET A 108 -32.11 18.68 4.22
CA MET A 108 -31.62 17.32 4.01
C MET A 108 -30.35 17.14 4.85
N SER A 109 -30.44 16.40 5.96
CA SER A 109 -29.39 16.31 7.00
C SER A 109 -28.09 15.65 6.57
N ASN A 110 -28.00 15.16 5.34
CA ASN A 110 -26.81 14.49 4.84
C ASN A 110 -26.18 15.40 3.78
N VAL A 111 -24.97 15.88 4.05
CA VAL A 111 -24.07 16.33 2.99
C VAL A 111 -24.13 15.26 1.91
N PRO A 112 -24.43 15.58 0.64
CA PRO A 112 -24.55 14.55 -0.38
C PRO A 112 -23.20 13.83 -0.48
N ILE A 113 -23.13 12.63 0.09
CA ILE A 113 -22.02 11.71 -0.09
C ILE A 113 -22.16 11.24 -1.54
N GLY A 114 -21.30 11.76 -2.40
CA GLY A 114 -21.33 11.46 -3.82
C GLY A 114 -20.05 11.91 -4.48
N ILE A 115 -19.67 11.21 -5.54
CA ILE A 115 -18.55 11.57 -6.39
C ILE A 115 -19.12 12.41 -7.54
N THR A 116 -18.60 13.63 -7.71
CA THR A 116 -18.88 14.45 -8.89
C THR A 116 -17.72 14.28 -9.87
N GLU A 117 -18.01 13.82 -11.09
CA GLU A 117 -17.03 13.85 -12.17
C GLU A 117 -16.83 15.28 -12.66
N GLY A 118 -15.57 15.68 -12.76
CA GLY A 118 -15.16 17.00 -13.20
C GLY A 118 -14.98 17.15 -14.70
N GLU A 119 -14.82 18.39 -15.13
CA GLU A 119 -14.38 18.73 -16.48
C GLU A 119 -12.96 18.17 -16.75
N HIS A 120 -12.82 17.52 -17.90
CA HIS A 120 -11.55 17.02 -18.37
C HIS A 120 -10.58 18.18 -18.66
N THR A 121 -9.33 18.04 -18.24
CA THR A 121 -8.27 19.01 -18.51
C THR A 121 -7.12 18.30 -19.21
N GLY A 122 -7.01 18.47 -20.53
CA GLY A 122 -6.11 17.66 -21.34
C GLY A 122 -6.43 16.17 -21.24
N LEU A 123 -5.47 15.36 -20.80
CA LEU A 123 -5.65 13.93 -20.53
C LEU A 123 -6.10 13.64 -19.08
N PHE A 124 -6.32 14.66 -18.26
CA PHE A 124 -6.66 14.48 -16.85
C PHE A 124 -8.17 14.45 -16.62
N ASN A 125 -8.60 13.56 -15.73
CA ASN A 125 -9.94 13.45 -15.21
C ASN A 125 -9.91 13.68 -13.70
N LEU A 126 -10.68 14.67 -13.24
CA LEU A 126 -10.79 15.00 -11.82
C LEU A 126 -12.12 14.46 -11.28
N ARG A 127 -12.08 13.98 -10.04
CA ARG A 127 -13.28 13.55 -9.30
C ARG A 127 -13.31 14.22 -7.94
N TYR A 128 -14.42 14.85 -7.63
CA TYR A 128 -14.61 15.63 -6.41
C TYR A 128 -15.50 14.86 -5.45
N TYR A 129 -15.13 14.85 -4.16
CA TYR A 129 -15.96 14.28 -3.10
C TYR A 129 -15.66 14.96 -1.77
N ILE A 130 -16.67 15.06 -0.90
CA ILE A 130 -16.52 15.61 0.45
C ILE A 130 -16.52 14.45 1.43
N VAL A 131 -15.53 14.43 2.31
CA VAL A 131 -15.52 13.57 3.49
C VAL A 131 -15.88 14.44 4.69
N THR A 132 -16.95 14.11 5.40
CA THR A 132 -17.33 14.82 6.62
C THR A 132 -16.82 14.08 7.84
N GLU A 133 -16.28 14.79 8.83
CA GLU A 133 -16.07 14.26 10.18
C GLU A 133 -17.38 13.71 10.79
N ASN A 134 -18.55 14.17 10.31
CA ASN A 134 -19.88 13.72 10.71
C ASN A 134 -20.45 12.56 9.87
N GLN A 135 -19.60 11.68 9.29
CA GLN A 135 -20.17 10.41 8.84
C GLN A 135 -20.53 9.57 10.07
N SER A 136 -21.74 9.01 10.10
CA SER A 136 -22.08 7.99 11.11
C SER A 136 -21.14 6.79 10.99
N THR A 137 -20.53 6.59 9.82
CA THR A 137 -19.52 5.57 9.55
C THR A 137 -18.35 6.10 8.70
N CYS A 138 -17.12 5.78 9.10
CA CYS A 138 -15.89 6.03 8.34
C CYS A 138 -15.57 4.81 7.46
N PRO A 139 -15.21 5.00 6.17
CA PRO A 139 -14.75 3.89 5.36
C PRO A 139 -13.33 3.45 5.76
N ILE A 140 -13.06 2.15 5.66
CA ILE A 140 -11.76 1.54 5.94
C ILE A 140 -11.36 0.69 4.73
N SER A 141 -10.09 0.75 4.36
CA SER A 141 -9.48 -0.17 3.41
C SER A 141 -8.24 -0.83 4.00
N PHE A 142 -8.17 -2.15 3.90
CA PHE A 142 -6.98 -2.93 4.18
C PHE A 142 -6.40 -3.42 2.86
N ILE A 143 -5.13 -3.13 2.65
CA ILE A 143 -4.37 -3.60 1.49
C ILE A 143 -3.23 -4.42 2.04
N VAL A 144 -3.31 -5.73 1.86
CA VAL A 144 -2.34 -6.64 2.46
C VAL A 144 -1.76 -7.52 1.37
N ASP A 145 -0.44 -7.54 1.33
CA ASP A 145 0.32 -8.41 0.46
C ASP A 145 1.15 -9.37 1.31
N ASN A 146 1.16 -10.66 0.96
CA ASN A 146 2.00 -11.70 1.59
C ASN A 146 1.93 -11.78 3.14
N ALA A 147 0.81 -11.41 3.75
CA ALA A 147 0.59 -11.52 5.19
C ALA A 147 -0.85 -11.95 5.53
N LYS A 148 -1.02 -12.61 6.68
CA LYS A 148 -2.33 -12.86 7.28
C LYS A 148 -2.67 -11.68 8.18
N PHE A 149 -3.96 -11.43 8.37
CA PHE A 149 -4.37 -10.46 9.38
C PHE A 149 -5.73 -10.79 9.95
N SER A 150 -5.97 -10.24 11.13
CA SER A 150 -7.28 -10.17 11.74
C SER A 150 -7.60 -8.72 12.06
N TYR A 151 -8.87 -8.38 12.01
CA TYR A 151 -9.33 -7.06 12.39
C TYR A 151 -10.67 -7.14 13.09
N THR A 152 -10.94 -6.15 13.94
CA THR A 152 -12.24 -5.99 14.60
C THR A 152 -12.86 -4.68 14.13
N ILE A 153 -13.98 -4.77 13.43
CA ILE A 153 -14.83 -3.63 13.05
C ILE A 153 -16.20 -3.82 13.69
N ASN A 154 -16.72 -2.78 14.34
CA ASN A 154 -18.04 -2.80 14.99
C ASN A 154 -18.26 -3.96 16.00
N GLY A 155 -17.19 -4.49 16.59
CA GLY A 155 -17.24 -5.60 17.54
C GLY A 155 -17.21 -6.99 16.90
N GLU A 156 -17.18 -7.07 15.57
CA GLU A 156 -17.02 -8.32 14.84
C GLU A 156 -15.55 -8.48 14.42
N THR A 157 -14.93 -9.56 14.89
CA THR A 157 -13.58 -9.93 14.46
C THR A 157 -13.67 -10.79 13.22
N GLN A 158 -13.02 -10.34 12.15
CA GLN A 158 -12.80 -11.15 10.96
C GLN A 158 -11.35 -11.62 10.94
N ILE A 159 -11.18 -12.91 10.69
CA ILE A 159 -9.89 -13.52 10.42
C ILE A 159 -9.85 -13.76 8.91
N VAL A 160 -8.84 -13.21 8.26
CA VAL A 160 -8.66 -13.38 6.82
C VAL A 160 -7.48 -14.32 6.64
N GLU A 161 -7.83 -15.59 6.46
CA GLU A 161 -6.85 -16.64 6.24
C GLU A 161 -6.44 -16.65 4.76
N SER A 162 -5.22 -16.18 4.50
CA SER A 162 -4.43 -16.54 3.33
C SER A 162 -5.00 -16.18 1.96
N GLN A 163 -4.76 -14.94 1.51
CA GLN A 163 -4.76 -14.59 0.09
C GLN A 163 -3.55 -13.68 -0.22
N GLU A 164 -2.91 -13.90 -1.36
CA GLU A 164 -1.90 -12.97 -1.87
C GLU A 164 -2.63 -11.74 -2.44
N ASN A 165 -2.08 -10.54 -2.22
CA ASN A 165 -2.58 -9.29 -2.80
C ASN A 165 -4.10 -9.05 -2.68
N PHE A 166 -4.63 -9.02 -1.45
CA PHE A 166 -6.06 -8.77 -1.26
C PHE A 166 -6.34 -7.35 -0.76
N VAL A 167 -7.52 -6.86 -1.13
CA VAL A 167 -8.08 -5.60 -0.67
C VAL A 167 -9.41 -5.87 0.01
N ILE A 168 -9.54 -5.46 1.26
CA ILE A 168 -10.80 -5.54 2.01
C ILE A 168 -11.28 -4.13 2.32
N ASN A 169 -12.52 -3.86 1.96
CA ASN A 169 -13.19 -2.60 2.24
C ASN A 169 -14.30 -2.82 3.26
N GLY A 170 -14.40 -1.91 4.22
CA GLY A 170 -15.41 -1.95 5.28
C GLY A 170 -15.81 -0.56 5.73
N THR A 171 -16.72 -0.49 6.70
CA THR A 171 -17.12 0.77 7.34
C THR A 171 -17.19 0.59 8.86
N ILE A 172 -16.70 1.57 9.60
CA ILE A 172 -16.73 1.61 11.07
C ILE A 172 -17.51 2.82 11.53
N SER A 173 -18.30 2.75 12.61
CA SER A 173 -18.91 3.97 13.13
C SER A 173 -17.87 4.98 13.60
N ASN A 174 -18.09 6.26 13.29
CA ASN A 174 -17.19 7.34 13.73
C ASN A 174 -17.04 7.35 15.26
N GLY A 175 -15.84 7.64 15.73
CA GLY A 175 -15.46 7.64 17.14
C GLY A 175 -15.32 6.24 17.76
N LYS A 176 -15.55 5.17 16.99
CA LYS A 176 -15.28 3.80 17.45
C LYS A 176 -13.83 3.42 17.26
N LYS A 177 -13.40 2.46 18.08
CA LYS A 177 -12.06 1.89 18.02
C LYS A 177 -11.90 0.95 16.83
N LEU A 178 -10.74 1.01 16.18
CA LEU A 178 -10.29 0.04 15.20
C LEU A 178 -9.10 -0.72 15.75
N GLU A 179 -9.17 -2.05 15.68
CA GLU A 179 -8.07 -2.93 16.05
C GLU A 179 -7.76 -3.84 14.86
N ALA A 180 -6.49 -3.92 14.48
CA ALA A 180 -6.01 -4.87 13.49
C ALA A 180 -4.68 -5.48 13.94
N GLN A 181 -4.49 -6.77 13.69
CA GLN A 181 -3.27 -7.48 13.98
C GLN A 181 -2.79 -8.22 12.73
N PHE A 182 -1.54 -7.94 12.34
CA PHE A 182 -0.88 -8.64 11.26
C PHE A 182 -0.13 -9.86 11.80
N MET A 183 -0.26 -10.96 11.08
CA MET A 183 0.40 -12.22 11.37
C MET A 183 1.19 -12.62 10.12
N PRO A 184 2.49 -12.91 10.23
CA PRO A 184 3.24 -13.36 9.07
C PRO A 184 2.64 -14.66 8.52
N ILE A 185 2.56 -14.76 7.20
CA ILE A 185 2.42 -16.06 6.53
C ILE A 185 3.72 -16.83 6.76
N GLU A 186 3.64 -18.15 6.85
CA GLU A 186 4.82 -19.00 6.98
C GLU A 186 5.82 -18.72 5.85
N GLY A 187 7.11 -18.53 6.20
CA GLY A 187 8.16 -18.14 5.25
C GLY A 187 8.31 -16.63 5.02
N PHE A 188 7.40 -15.79 5.53
CA PHE A 188 7.44 -14.34 5.41
C PHE A 188 7.67 -13.65 6.77
N SER A 189 8.08 -12.39 6.71
CA SER A 189 8.07 -11.48 7.87
C SER A 189 7.19 -10.28 7.56
N ILE A 190 6.61 -9.66 8.58
CA ILE A 190 5.90 -8.39 8.37
C ILE A 190 6.92 -7.34 7.94
N GLY A 191 6.76 -6.86 6.71
CA GLY A 191 7.52 -5.80 6.09
C GLY A 191 6.96 -4.44 6.48
N GLN A 192 6.81 -3.55 5.49
CA GLN A 192 6.30 -2.21 5.73
C GLN A 192 4.81 -2.25 6.08
N VAL A 193 4.47 -1.57 7.17
CA VAL A 193 3.08 -1.23 7.51
C VAL A 193 2.93 0.28 7.46
N LYS A 194 1.85 0.75 6.86
CA LYS A 194 1.50 2.17 6.76
C LYS A 194 0.04 2.36 7.16
N VAL A 195 -0.22 3.32 8.04
CA VAL A 195 -1.56 3.71 8.47
C VAL A 195 -1.79 5.15 8.07
N ILE A 196 -2.78 5.37 7.21
CA ILE A 196 -3.23 6.70 6.79
C ILE A 196 -4.62 6.91 7.34
N MET A 197 -4.86 8.02 8.04
CA MET A 197 -6.18 8.43 8.49
C MET A 197 -6.43 9.86 8.02
N ASP A 198 -7.51 10.06 7.27
CA ASP A 198 -7.89 11.34 6.70
C ASP A 198 -6.77 12.01 5.87
N GLY A 199 -6.03 11.17 5.13
CA GLY A 199 -4.91 11.59 4.30
C GLY A 199 -3.60 11.89 5.03
N LYS A 200 -3.60 11.89 6.37
CA LYS A 200 -2.39 12.04 7.18
C LYS A 200 -1.77 10.66 7.47
N ASP A 201 -0.45 10.55 7.33
CA ASP A 201 0.29 9.40 7.84
C ASP A 201 0.31 9.44 9.37
N VAL A 202 -0.30 8.43 9.97
CA VAL A 202 -0.44 8.25 11.43
C VAL A 202 0.18 6.93 11.89
N THR A 203 1.07 6.35 11.06
CA THR A 203 1.70 5.06 11.32
C THR A 203 2.43 5.04 12.66
N ALA A 204 3.25 6.05 12.94
CA ALA A 204 4.00 6.13 14.20
C ALA A 204 3.11 6.30 15.44
N GLU A 205 1.89 6.82 15.27
CA GLU A 205 0.94 7.07 16.36
C GLU A 205 0.17 5.78 16.73
N TYR A 206 -0.19 4.97 15.73
CA TYR A 206 -1.16 3.88 15.92
C TYR A 206 -0.66 2.48 15.55
N TYR A 207 0.50 2.34 14.92
CA TYR A 207 1.10 1.03 14.64
C TYR A 207 2.25 0.71 15.61
N ASN A 208 2.19 -0.46 16.23
CA ASN A 208 3.24 -0.99 17.08
C ASN A 208 4.01 -2.09 16.32
N SER A 209 5.23 -1.79 15.91
CA SER A 209 6.08 -2.72 15.14
C SER A 209 6.54 -3.96 15.92
N ASN A 210 6.55 -3.92 17.26
CA ASN A 210 6.96 -5.06 18.08
C ASN A 210 5.85 -6.10 18.20
N THR A 211 4.59 -5.66 18.17
CA THR A 211 3.42 -6.53 18.31
C THR A 211 2.67 -6.74 17.00
N HIS A 212 3.06 -6.02 15.94
CA HIS A 212 2.39 -5.98 14.63
C HIS A 212 0.90 -5.63 14.73
N LYS A 213 0.56 -4.72 15.64
CA LYS A 213 -0.83 -4.28 15.89
C LYS A 213 -1.04 -2.83 15.50
N VAL A 214 -2.18 -2.56 14.88
CA VAL A 214 -2.74 -1.22 14.70
C VAL A 214 -3.87 -1.04 15.69
N PHE A 215 -3.81 0.03 16.47
CA PHE A 215 -4.83 0.42 17.43
C PHE A 215 -5.18 1.89 17.26
N ILE A 216 -6.36 2.17 16.69
CA ILE A 216 -6.89 3.54 16.60
C ILE A 216 -8.02 3.66 17.63
N PRO A 217 -7.86 4.45 18.71
CA PRO A 217 -8.83 4.50 19.81
C PRO A 217 -10.17 5.11 19.38
N ALA A 218 -10.14 6.07 18.45
CA ALA A 218 -11.32 6.71 17.89
C ALA A 218 -11.04 7.07 16.42
N VAL A 219 -11.67 6.36 15.49
CA VAL A 219 -11.56 6.67 14.06
C VAL A 219 -12.35 7.93 13.76
N SER A 220 -11.72 8.91 13.10
CA SER A 220 -12.30 10.22 12.80
C SER A 220 -12.41 10.54 11.31
N GLY A 221 -12.04 9.60 10.43
CA GLY A 221 -12.01 9.81 8.98
C GLY A 221 -11.69 8.54 8.20
N TYR A 222 -11.53 8.65 6.88
CA TYR A 222 -11.18 7.52 6.03
C TYR A 222 -9.85 6.90 6.47
N VAL A 223 -9.82 5.58 6.68
CA VAL A 223 -8.61 4.86 7.10
C VAL A 223 -8.13 3.94 5.98
N THR A 224 -6.86 4.03 5.65
CA THR A 224 -6.16 3.04 4.81
C THR A 224 -5.03 2.43 5.63
N ILE A 225 -5.04 1.10 5.74
CA ILE A 225 -3.93 0.36 6.34
C ILE A 225 -3.32 -0.53 5.28
N THR A 226 -2.06 -0.29 4.97
CA THR A 226 -1.27 -1.13 4.07
C THR A 226 -0.29 -1.95 4.89
N ALA A 227 -0.18 -3.25 4.60
CA ALA A 227 0.83 -4.11 5.17
C ALA A 227 1.42 -5.00 4.07
N SER A 228 2.73 -5.18 4.09
CA SER A 228 3.43 -6.10 3.19
C SER A 228 4.11 -7.19 4.00
N GLY A 229 4.15 -8.40 3.46
CA GLY A 229 5.07 -9.45 3.84
C GLY A 229 6.34 -9.31 3.01
N THR A 230 7.49 -9.22 3.66
CA THR A 230 8.79 -9.29 2.98
C THR A 230 9.33 -10.71 3.05
N VAL A 231 9.69 -11.25 1.88
CA VAL A 231 10.49 -12.48 1.79
C VAL A 231 11.88 -12.14 2.32
N LYS A 232 12.29 -12.80 3.40
CA LYS A 232 13.67 -12.68 3.86
C LYS A 232 14.50 -13.69 3.08
N ALA A 233 14.99 -13.27 1.90
CA ALA A 233 16.19 -13.75 1.21
C ALA A 233 16.56 -15.24 1.38
N SER A 234 16.51 -16.00 0.29
CA SER A 234 17.15 -17.32 0.24
C SER A 234 18.57 -17.22 -0.31
N TYR A 235 19.45 -18.14 0.08
CA TYR A 235 20.83 -18.18 -0.42
C TYR A 235 21.13 -19.55 -0.99
N TYR A 236 21.91 -19.58 -2.06
CA TYR A 236 22.41 -20.82 -2.63
C TYR A 236 23.77 -20.60 -3.29
N GLY A 237 24.59 -21.64 -3.40
CA GLY A 237 25.85 -21.57 -4.10
C GLY A 237 26.84 -22.63 -3.64
N ALA A 238 28.05 -22.56 -4.19
CA ALA A 238 29.17 -23.40 -3.79
C ALA A 238 30.10 -22.65 -2.82
N SER A 239 30.65 -23.35 -1.82
CA SER A 239 31.62 -22.81 -0.86
C SER A 239 32.69 -23.87 -0.54
N SER A 240 33.81 -23.42 0.01
CA SER A 240 34.86 -24.27 0.57
C SER A 240 34.48 -24.83 1.96
N ALA A 241 33.41 -24.33 2.57
CA ALA A 241 33.00 -24.69 3.92
C ALA A 241 32.39 -26.09 3.98
N LYS A 242 32.97 -26.97 4.80
CA LYS A 242 32.47 -28.34 5.04
C LYS A 242 31.43 -28.44 6.15
N ASN A 243 31.24 -27.37 6.91
CA ASN A 243 30.29 -27.29 8.01
C ASN A 243 29.89 -25.84 8.32
N MET A 244 28.87 -25.69 9.16
CA MET A 244 28.26 -24.38 9.47
C MET A 244 29.24 -23.36 10.09
N SER A 245 30.26 -23.81 10.84
CA SER A 245 31.20 -22.88 11.48
C SER A 245 32.22 -22.27 10.51
N GLU A 246 32.35 -22.84 9.33
CA GLU A 246 33.29 -22.43 8.28
C GLU A 246 32.60 -21.64 7.15
N LEU A 247 31.26 -21.59 7.13
CA LEU A 247 30.50 -20.95 6.06
C LEU A 247 30.67 -19.43 6.07
N ASN A 248 31.17 -18.88 4.96
CA ASN A 248 31.06 -17.46 4.66
C ASN A 248 29.86 -17.19 3.76
N MET A 249 28.89 -16.39 4.22
CA MET A 249 27.68 -16.07 3.47
C MET A 249 27.96 -15.30 2.16
N GLU A 250 29.11 -14.61 2.06
CA GLU A 250 29.51 -13.90 0.84
C GLU A 250 29.84 -14.86 -0.32
N ASP A 251 30.07 -16.15 -0.05
CA ASP A 251 30.23 -17.15 -1.10
C ASP A 251 28.91 -17.50 -1.80
N LEU A 252 27.77 -17.21 -1.17
CA LEU A 252 26.46 -17.60 -1.65
C LEU A 252 25.79 -16.49 -2.45
N THR A 253 25.07 -16.90 -3.48
CA THR A 253 24.21 -15.99 -4.25
C THR A 253 22.93 -15.73 -3.47
N LEU A 254 22.65 -14.44 -3.25
CA LEU A 254 21.36 -13.99 -2.73
C LEU A 254 20.29 -14.17 -3.81
N MET A 255 19.22 -14.88 -3.47
CA MET A 255 18.00 -14.97 -4.26
C MET A 255 16.89 -14.20 -3.55
N GLU A 256 16.36 -13.19 -4.24
CA GLU A 256 15.11 -12.54 -3.83
C GLU A 256 13.95 -13.53 -4.04
N GLY A 257 13.33 -13.98 -2.95
CA GLY A 257 12.22 -14.94 -3.01
C GLY A 257 12.50 -16.27 -2.31
N THR A 258 11.66 -17.26 -2.62
CA THR A 258 11.74 -18.63 -2.09
C THR A 258 12.49 -19.56 -3.04
N LEU A 259 13.23 -20.53 -2.48
CA LEU A 259 13.80 -21.64 -3.23
C LEU A 259 12.75 -22.72 -3.57
N VAL A 260 11.59 -22.72 -2.93
CA VAL A 260 10.56 -23.76 -3.15
C VAL A 260 10.04 -23.70 -4.58
N GLY A 261 10.00 -24.86 -5.24
CA GLY A 261 9.55 -25.00 -6.63
C GLY A 261 10.60 -24.62 -7.67
N GLN A 262 11.77 -24.17 -7.25
CA GLN A 262 12.88 -23.84 -8.15
C GLN A 262 13.69 -25.08 -8.51
N THR A 263 14.25 -25.03 -9.71
CA THR A 263 15.30 -25.94 -10.16
C THR A 263 16.57 -25.11 -10.34
N LEU A 264 17.61 -25.43 -9.59
CA LEU A 264 18.87 -24.68 -9.60
C LEU A 264 20.03 -25.59 -9.98
N THR A 265 20.86 -25.11 -10.91
CA THR A 265 22.14 -25.74 -11.28
C THR A 265 23.28 -24.96 -10.62
N ILE A 266 24.11 -25.66 -9.84
CA ILE A 266 25.19 -25.04 -9.07
C ILE A 266 26.54 -25.63 -9.49
N THR A 267 27.45 -24.77 -9.94
CA THR A 267 28.80 -25.18 -10.32
C THR A 267 29.69 -25.31 -9.08
N THR A 268 30.39 -26.44 -8.95
CA THR A 268 31.42 -26.69 -7.95
C THR A 268 32.81 -26.63 -8.59
N THR A 269 33.82 -26.27 -7.80
CA THR A 269 35.24 -26.26 -8.21
C THR A 269 36.09 -27.00 -7.18
N GLU A 270 37.37 -27.26 -7.48
CA GLU A 270 38.29 -27.84 -6.50
C GLU A 270 38.43 -26.98 -5.24
N GLU A 271 38.28 -25.66 -5.35
CA GLU A 271 38.33 -24.73 -4.23
C GLU A 271 36.99 -24.62 -3.47
N LYS A 272 35.87 -24.85 -4.16
CA LYS A 272 34.50 -24.77 -3.61
C LYS A 272 33.71 -26.04 -3.92
N PRO A 273 34.01 -27.16 -3.25
CA PRO A 273 33.43 -28.46 -3.58
C PRO A 273 32.10 -28.75 -2.86
N TYR A 274 31.64 -27.89 -1.94
CA TYR A 274 30.40 -28.10 -1.19
C TYR A 274 29.29 -27.18 -1.68
N ILE A 275 28.09 -27.74 -1.88
CA ILE A 275 26.90 -26.98 -2.23
C ILE A 275 26.14 -26.61 -0.96
N TRP A 276 25.71 -25.37 -0.88
CA TRP A 276 25.00 -24.80 0.25
C TRP A 276 23.68 -24.19 -0.18
N PHE A 277 22.65 -24.38 0.66
CA PHE A 277 21.39 -23.66 0.61
C PHE A 277 21.08 -23.11 1.99
N ALA A 278 20.56 -21.89 2.05
CA ALA A 278 19.97 -21.33 3.26
C ALA A 278 18.57 -20.82 2.94
N SER A 279 17.58 -21.30 3.69
CA SER A 279 16.18 -20.93 3.52
C SER A 279 15.50 -20.79 4.87
N ARG A 280 14.50 -19.92 4.94
CA ARG A 280 13.64 -19.81 6.13
C ARG A 280 12.50 -20.83 6.14
N GLN A 281 12.31 -21.54 5.03
CA GLN A 281 11.40 -22.67 4.92
C GLN A 281 12.20 -23.97 4.99
N PRO A 282 11.67 -25.03 5.63
CA PRO A 282 12.34 -26.32 5.62
C PRO A 282 12.23 -26.92 4.21
N LEU A 283 13.34 -27.41 3.67
CA LEU A 283 13.44 -27.86 2.28
C LEU A 283 13.75 -29.36 2.17
N ILE A 284 13.32 -29.93 1.06
CA ILE A 284 13.75 -31.23 0.52
C ILE A 284 14.36 -30.97 -0.85
N PHE A 285 15.44 -31.67 -1.16
CA PHE A 285 16.18 -31.52 -2.41
C PHE A 285 16.06 -32.82 -3.19
N ASN A 286 15.79 -32.74 -4.49
CA ASN A 286 15.84 -33.90 -5.38
C ASN A 286 16.88 -33.68 -6.47
N GLN A 287 17.71 -34.68 -6.72
CA GLN A 287 18.68 -34.70 -7.81
C GLN A 287 18.42 -35.95 -8.65
N CYS A 288 18.35 -35.79 -9.98
CA CYS A 288 18.06 -36.88 -10.92
C CYS A 288 16.82 -37.73 -10.57
N GLY A 289 15.79 -37.13 -9.96
CA GLY A 289 14.55 -37.80 -9.58
C GLY A 289 14.57 -38.54 -8.24
N PHE A 290 15.68 -38.47 -7.49
CA PHE A 290 15.80 -39.05 -6.14
C PHE A 290 16.00 -37.97 -5.09
N GLU A 291 15.53 -38.21 -3.88
CA GLU A 291 15.77 -37.31 -2.75
C GLU A 291 17.27 -37.30 -2.41
N ALA A 292 17.88 -36.12 -2.47
CA ALA A 292 19.27 -35.91 -2.12
C ALA A 292 19.39 -35.76 -0.60
N SER A 293 20.28 -36.56 -0.01
CA SER A 293 20.61 -36.41 1.41
C SER A 293 21.49 -35.19 1.60
N MET A 294 21.04 -34.26 2.43
CA MET A 294 21.79 -33.04 2.77
C MET A 294 22.02 -33.02 4.27
N ASN A 295 23.22 -32.60 4.67
CA ASN A 295 23.46 -32.19 6.04
C ASN A 295 22.59 -30.98 6.34
N THR A 296 22.06 -30.87 7.57
CA THR A 296 21.15 -29.78 7.92
C THR A 296 21.36 -29.28 9.34
N THR A 297 21.19 -27.98 9.53
CA THR A 297 21.08 -27.36 10.84
C THR A 297 20.14 -26.17 10.79
N LYS A 298 19.65 -25.75 11.96
CA LYS A 298 18.86 -24.53 12.10
C LYS A 298 19.59 -23.57 13.03
N LEU A 299 19.85 -22.36 12.55
CA LEU A 299 20.44 -21.29 13.36
C LEU A 299 19.55 -20.05 13.27
N GLY A 300 18.95 -19.67 14.40
CA GLY A 300 17.92 -18.65 14.43
C GLY A 300 16.73 -19.06 13.55
N ASP A 301 16.41 -18.23 12.56
CA ASP A 301 15.27 -18.41 11.67
C ASP A 301 15.61 -19.11 10.34
N LEU A 302 16.88 -19.42 10.09
CA LEU A 302 17.33 -20.04 8.84
C LEU A 302 17.63 -21.52 9.05
N TYR A 303 17.11 -22.33 8.14
CA TYR A 303 17.56 -23.69 7.87
C TYR A 303 18.70 -23.63 6.87
N TYR A 304 19.80 -24.27 7.22
CA TYR A 304 20.96 -24.45 6.37
C TYR A 304 21.03 -25.89 5.92
N TYR A 305 21.40 -26.08 4.66
CA TYR A 305 21.56 -27.38 4.03
C TYR A 305 22.87 -27.40 3.26
N TRP A 306 23.63 -28.47 3.37
CA TRP A 306 24.85 -28.62 2.57
C TRP A 306 25.12 -30.07 2.17
N SER A 307 25.76 -30.22 1.02
CA SER A 307 26.16 -31.53 0.50
C SER A 307 27.41 -32.06 1.20
N ASP A 308 27.73 -33.32 0.96
CA ASP A 308 29.10 -33.82 1.13
C ASP A 308 30.01 -33.23 0.02
N GLU A 309 31.30 -33.56 0.08
CA GLU A 309 32.28 -33.07 -0.91
C GLU A 309 31.98 -33.63 -2.30
N LEU A 310 31.84 -32.75 -3.28
CA LEU A 310 31.53 -33.11 -4.66
C LEU A 310 32.75 -32.92 -5.56
N VAL A 311 32.79 -33.68 -6.66
CA VAL A 311 33.74 -33.46 -7.74
C VAL A 311 33.40 -32.15 -8.43
N ALA A 312 34.42 -31.40 -8.85
CA ALA A 312 34.24 -30.17 -9.62
C ALA A 312 33.45 -30.42 -10.91
N GLY A 313 32.40 -29.66 -11.13
CA GLY A 313 31.47 -29.84 -12.25
C GLY A 313 30.35 -28.80 -12.26
N ASP A 314 29.64 -28.72 -13.37
CA ASP A 314 28.53 -27.79 -13.62
C ASP A 314 27.17 -28.48 -13.77
N ASP A 315 27.08 -29.75 -13.39
CA ASP A 315 25.92 -30.63 -13.58
C ASP A 315 25.12 -30.89 -12.29
N ASN A 316 25.42 -30.20 -11.20
CA ASN A 316 24.68 -30.34 -9.93
C ASN A 316 23.35 -29.59 -9.98
N GLU A 317 22.34 -30.22 -10.56
CA GLU A 317 20.97 -29.72 -10.61
C GLU A 317 20.11 -30.24 -9.44
N TYR A 318 19.50 -29.31 -8.70
CA TYR A 318 18.59 -29.63 -7.59
C TYR A 318 17.19 -29.08 -7.85
N GLN A 319 16.19 -29.95 -7.74
CA GLN A 319 14.79 -29.60 -7.67
C GLN A 319 14.37 -29.46 -6.21
N ILE A 320 13.93 -28.27 -5.82
CA ILE A 320 13.75 -27.90 -4.43
C ILE A 320 12.25 -27.88 -4.09
N LYS A 321 11.89 -28.58 -3.02
CA LYS A 321 10.50 -28.67 -2.54
C LYS A 321 10.40 -28.27 -1.08
N LEU A 322 9.21 -27.88 -0.66
CA LEU A 322 8.90 -27.65 0.75
C LEU A 322 8.90 -29.00 1.48
N LYS A 323 9.52 -29.04 2.66
CA LYS A 323 9.40 -30.16 3.58
C LYS A 323 8.12 -30.00 4.38
N GLU A 324 7.17 -30.90 4.18
CA GLU A 324 5.92 -31.00 4.98
C GLU A 324 6.19 -31.29 6.46
#